data_AF-A0A2W0EEK8-F1
#
_entry.id   AF-A0A2W0EEK8-F1
#
_cell.length_a   1.000
_cell.length_b   1.000
_cell.length_c   1.000
_cell.angle_alpha   90.00
_cell.angle_beta   90.00
_cell.angle_gamma   90.00
#
_symmetry.space_group_name_H-M   'P 1'
#
loop_
_entity.id
_entity.type
_entity.pdbx_description
1 polymer ?
#
loop_
_entity_poly.entity_id
_entity_poly.type
_entity_poly.pdbx_seq_one_letter_code
_entity_poly.pdbx_strand_id
1 'polypeptide(L)'
;MNISRSEKGWPVIDRGDVPPVSGRLNGILKVQDEEAIPVTATGLYFYWIKDPPYFFLLVEDNRIEMELTLRGEELKEGEKYVIDMKNPSDVEATLLWKGSAGQSESDKVGELYVRFITPEGDFERIEGNFSFEYTEMGVGFERKVEFSCQNFSFKVPK
;
A
#
# COMPACT_ATOMS: atom_id res chain seq x y z
N MET A 1 -8.70 -6.57 8.41
CA MET A 1 -9.68 -6.05 7.41
C MET A 1 -9.63 -6.98 6.21
N ASN A 2 -10.72 -7.67 5.87
CA ASN A 2 -10.74 -8.48 4.66
C ASN A 2 -11.23 -7.60 3.51
N ILE A 3 -10.41 -7.40 2.47
CA ILE A 3 -10.82 -6.68 1.28
C ILE A 3 -11.85 -7.53 0.52
N SER A 4 -13.00 -6.94 0.19
CA SER A 4 -14.04 -7.60 -0.61
C SER A 4 -13.48 -8.09 -1.94
N ARG A 5 -13.90 -9.28 -2.37
CA ARG A 5 -13.43 -9.92 -3.61
C ARG A 5 -14.59 -10.20 -4.56
N SER A 6 -14.36 -10.01 -5.85
CA SER A 6 -15.29 -10.45 -6.90
C SER A 6 -15.16 -11.95 -7.16
N GLU A 7 -16.02 -12.52 -8.01
CA GLU A 7 -15.95 -13.93 -8.41
C GLU A 7 -14.59 -14.32 -9.03
N LYS A 8 -13.86 -13.33 -9.57
CA LYS A 8 -12.52 -13.52 -10.16
C LYS A 8 -11.40 -13.45 -9.13
N GLY A 9 -11.72 -13.22 -7.85
CA GLY A 9 -10.75 -13.00 -6.78
C GLY A 9 -10.13 -11.60 -6.77
N TRP A 10 -10.64 -10.68 -7.58
CA TRP A 10 -10.13 -9.30 -7.66
C TRP A 10 -10.67 -8.47 -6.50
N PRO A 11 -9.87 -7.54 -5.93
CA PRO A 11 -10.37 -6.61 -4.94
C PRO A 11 -11.49 -5.74 -5.53
N VAL A 12 -12.53 -5.53 -4.74
CA VAL A 12 -13.68 -4.69 -5.07
C VAL A 12 -13.63 -3.44 -4.24
N ILE A 13 -13.63 -2.29 -4.92
CA ILE A 13 -13.76 -0.96 -4.32
C ILE A 13 -15.11 -0.35 -4.72
N ASP A 14 -15.45 0.83 -4.18
CA ASP A 14 -16.70 1.53 -4.52
C ASP A 14 -16.86 1.83 -6.03
N ARG A 15 -15.76 1.76 -6.78
CA ARG A 15 -15.69 1.97 -8.23
C ARG A 15 -15.73 0.67 -9.05
N GLY A 16 -15.84 -0.49 -8.40
CA GLY A 16 -15.93 -1.80 -9.04
C GLY A 16 -14.70 -2.68 -8.83
N ASP A 17 -14.58 -3.71 -9.66
CA ASP A 17 -13.47 -4.66 -9.64
C ASP A 17 -12.17 -3.99 -10.08
N VAL A 18 -11.08 -4.21 -9.34
CA VAL A 18 -9.75 -3.75 -9.72
C VAL A 18 -8.93 -4.93 -10.22
N PRO A 19 -8.66 -5.04 -11.54
CA PRO A 19 -7.85 -6.12 -12.08
C PRO A 19 -6.38 -5.99 -11.64
N PRO A 20 -5.61 -7.10 -11.70
CA PRO A 20 -4.18 -7.05 -11.40
C PRO A 20 -3.44 -6.18 -12.42
N VAL A 21 -2.43 -5.46 -11.95
CA VAL A 21 -1.55 -4.65 -12.79
C VAL A 21 -0.17 -5.28 -12.91
N SER A 22 0.50 -5.02 -14.02
CA SER A 22 1.91 -5.41 -14.19
C SER A 22 2.79 -4.43 -13.44
N GLY A 23 3.73 -4.91 -12.65
CA GLY A 23 4.62 -4.03 -11.91
C GLY A 23 5.55 -4.77 -10.97
N ARG A 24 6.27 -4.00 -10.16
CA ARG A 24 7.13 -4.50 -9.10
C ARG A 24 6.96 -3.63 -7.87
N LEU A 25 6.96 -4.28 -6.72
CA LEU A 25 7.08 -3.65 -5.41
C LEU A 25 8.01 -4.51 -4.58
N ASN A 26 9.12 -3.92 -4.14
CA ASN A 26 10.10 -4.58 -3.29
C ASN A 26 10.05 -3.91 -1.92
N GLY A 27 9.32 -4.53 -1.00
CA GLY A 27 9.12 -4.02 0.34
C GLY A 27 10.04 -4.70 1.35
N ILE A 28 10.18 -4.09 2.51
CA ILE A 28 10.78 -4.66 3.71
C ILE A 28 9.82 -4.35 4.86
N LEU A 29 9.40 -5.40 5.55
CA LEU A 29 8.70 -5.30 6.82
C LEU A 29 9.71 -5.54 7.95
N LYS A 30 9.92 -4.55 8.80
CA LYS A 30 10.75 -4.67 10.00
C LYS A 30 9.85 -4.66 11.22
N VAL A 31 10.09 -5.61 12.09
CA VAL A 31 9.39 -5.74 13.36
C VAL A 31 10.46 -5.62 14.44
N GLN A 32 10.20 -4.80 15.46
CA GLN A 32 11.15 -4.58 16.54
C GLN A 32 11.59 -5.91 17.14
N ASP A 33 12.90 -6.05 17.33
CA ASP A 33 13.58 -7.25 17.86
C ASP A 33 13.44 -8.52 17.00
N GLU A 34 13.00 -8.40 15.75
CA GLU A 34 12.93 -9.49 14.77
C GLU A 34 13.81 -9.23 13.54
N GLU A 35 14.08 -10.28 12.76
CA GLU A 35 14.75 -10.14 11.47
C GLU A 35 13.85 -9.42 10.45
N ALA A 36 14.47 -8.62 9.57
CA ALA A 36 13.75 -7.94 8.50
C ALA A 36 13.16 -8.96 7.51
N ILE A 37 11.88 -8.81 7.21
CA ILE A 37 11.14 -9.71 6.33
C ILE A 37 11.05 -9.08 4.94
N PRO A 38 11.67 -9.68 3.90
CA PRO A 38 11.57 -9.18 2.54
C PRO A 38 10.17 -9.45 1.98
N VAL A 39 9.51 -8.39 1.53
CA VAL A 39 8.19 -8.44 0.92
C VAL A 39 8.34 -8.48 -0.59
N THR A 40 7.72 -9.48 -1.20
CA THR A 40 7.66 -9.67 -2.64
C THR A 40 6.20 -9.79 -3.03
N ALA A 41 5.69 -8.78 -3.76
CA ALA A 41 4.29 -8.76 -4.16
C ALA A 41 3.94 -9.99 -5.02
N THR A 42 3.14 -10.90 -4.47
CA THR A 42 2.51 -12.01 -5.20
C THR A 42 1.20 -11.60 -5.85
N GLY A 43 0.57 -10.55 -5.35
CA GLY A 43 -0.59 -9.87 -5.92
C GLY A 43 -0.36 -8.36 -5.93
N LEU A 44 -0.71 -7.72 -7.04
CA LEU A 44 -0.57 -6.28 -7.20
C LEU A 44 -1.77 -5.74 -7.98
N TYR A 45 -2.52 -4.85 -7.33
CA TYR A 45 -3.75 -4.27 -7.85
C TYR A 45 -3.68 -2.78 -7.66
N PHE A 46 -3.98 -2.04 -8.72
CA PHE A 46 -3.90 -0.60 -8.70
C PHE A 46 -5.03 0.00 -9.52
N TYR A 47 -5.73 0.95 -8.91
CA TYR A 47 -6.77 1.72 -9.54
C TYR A 47 -6.49 3.19 -9.30
N TRP A 48 -6.61 4.00 -10.34
CA TRP A 48 -6.53 5.44 -10.20
C TRP A 48 -7.47 6.11 -11.19
N ILE A 49 -7.95 7.29 -10.82
CA ILE A 49 -8.74 8.16 -11.67
C ILE A 49 -8.30 9.60 -11.41
N LYS A 50 -8.36 10.42 -12.44
CA LYS A 50 -7.93 11.83 -12.39
C LYS A 50 -9.09 12.79 -12.07
N ASP A 51 -10.34 12.37 -12.31
CA ASP A 51 -11.53 13.20 -12.06
C ASP A 51 -12.78 12.34 -11.77
N PRO A 52 -13.39 12.39 -10.58
CA PRO A 52 -12.82 12.99 -9.36
C PRO A 52 -11.55 12.22 -8.97
N PRO A 53 -10.51 12.90 -8.46
CA PRO A 53 -9.22 12.27 -8.29
C PRO A 53 -9.31 11.24 -7.15
N TYR A 54 -8.71 10.07 -7.36
CA TYR A 54 -8.66 8.99 -6.37
C TYR A 54 -7.63 7.94 -6.80
N PHE A 55 -6.93 7.34 -5.84
CA PHE A 55 -6.13 6.13 -6.07
C PHE A 55 -6.34 5.07 -4.99
N PHE A 56 -6.15 3.82 -5.39
CA PHE A 56 -6.14 2.64 -4.56
C PHE A 56 -5.00 1.72 -4.99
N LEU A 57 -4.18 1.32 -4.04
CA LEU A 57 -3.19 0.26 -4.19
C LEU A 57 -3.55 -0.88 -3.24
N LEU A 58 -3.49 -2.12 -3.73
CA LEU A 58 -3.40 -3.32 -2.90
C LEU A 58 -2.17 -4.12 -3.31
N VAL A 59 -1.40 -4.51 -2.30
CA VAL A 59 -0.25 -5.40 -2.39
C VAL A 59 -0.50 -6.61 -1.53
N GLU A 60 -0.22 -7.79 -2.07
CA GLU A 60 -0.34 -9.06 -1.36
C GLU A 60 1.00 -9.79 -1.36
N ASP A 61 1.33 -10.42 -0.24
CA ASP A 61 2.41 -11.41 -0.15
C ASP A 61 1.91 -12.67 0.56
N ASN A 62 1.57 -13.68 -0.23
CA ASN A 62 0.99 -14.94 0.27
C ASN A 62 1.94 -15.73 1.18
N ARG A 63 3.25 -15.46 1.13
CA ARG A 63 4.24 -16.21 1.94
C ARG A 63 4.16 -15.84 3.42
N ILE A 64 3.75 -14.60 3.70
CA ILE A 64 3.61 -14.05 5.06
C ILE A 64 2.15 -13.66 5.36
N GLU A 65 1.22 -14.11 4.51
CA GLU A 65 -0.22 -13.79 4.53
C GLU A 65 -0.44 -12.29 4.75
N MET A 66 0.24 -11.46 3.95
CA MET A 66 0.22 -10.02 4.08
C MET A 66 -0.69 -9.36 3.03
N GLU A 67 -1.50 -8.41 3.49
CA GLU A 67 -2.24 -7.45 2.67
C GLU A 67 -1.88 -6.03 3.10
N LEU A 68 -1.48 -5.19 2.14
CA LEU A 68 -1.20 -3.77 2.32
C LEU A 68 -2.07 -2.96 1.38
N THR A 69 -2.78 -1.96 1.90
CA THR A 69 -3.49 -0.98 1.07
C THR A 69 -2.96 0.42 1.26
N LEU A 70 -2.90 1.18 0.16
CA LEU A 70 -2.79 2.65 0.20
C LEU A 70 -3.99 3.27 -0.54
N ARG A 71 -4.58 4.33 0.01
CA ARG A 71 -5.73 5.04 -0.57
C ARG A 71 -5.56 6.54 -0.41
N GLY A 72 -5.97 7.32 -1.41
CA GLY A 72 -5.92 8.78 -1.30
C GLY A 72 -6.55 9.48 -2.51
N GLU A 73 -6.59 10.81 -2.46
CA GLU A 73 -7.34 11.62 -3.41
C GLU A 73 -6.58 11.96 -4.70
N GLU A 74 -5.24 11.92 -4.78
CA GLU A 74 -4.55 12.23 -6.04
C GLU A 74 -3.11 11.68 -6.07
N LEU A 75 -2.58 11.42 -7.28
CA LEU A 75 -1.15 11.20 -7.50
C LEU A 75 -0.62 12.14 -8.58
N LYS A 76 0.42 12.88 -8.23
CA LYS A 76 1.12 13.85 -9.08
C LYS A 76 2.59 13.50 -9.13
N GLU A 77 3.20 13.65 -10.31
CA GLU A 77 4.63 13.48 -10.47
C GLU A 77 5.40 14.50 -9.61
N GLY A 78 6.41 14.02 -8.89
CA GLY A 78 7.27 14.84 -8.05
C GLY A 78 6.65 15.22 -6.69
N GLU A 79 5.42 14.78 -6.40
CA GLU A 79 4.74 15.09 -5.14
C GLU A 79 5.04 14.08 -4.04
N LYS A 80 5.08 14.61 -2.81
CA LYS A 80 5.18 13.85 -1.57
C LYS A 80 3.88 13.99 -0.80
N TYR A 81 3.33 12.85 -0.41
CA TYR A 81 2.12 12.72 0.37
C TYR A 81 2.45 12.23 1.77
N VAL A 82 1.73 12.74 2.76
CA VAL A 82 1.81 12.25 4.13
C VAL A 82 0.89 11.04 4.25
N ILE A 83 1.40 9.98 4.88
CA ILE A 83 0.59 8.86 5.35
C ILE A 83 0.25 9.18 6.80
N ASP A 84 -1.01 9.51 7.07
CA ASP A 84 -1.60 9.72 8.40
C ASP A 84 -3.13 9.57 8.23
N MET A 85 -3.86 9.30 9.32
CA MET A 85 -5.32 9.24 9.31
C MET A 85 -5.97 10.57 9.71
N LYS A 86 -5.18 11.58 10.09
CA LYS A 86 -5.68 12.82 10.71
C LYS A 86 -5.90 13.99 9.75
N ASN A 87 -5.28 14.03 8.57
CA ASN A 87 -5.41 15.15 7.63
C ASN A 87 -6.15 14.75 6.35
N PRO A 88 -6.94 15.67 5.77
CA PRO A 88 -7.72 15.43 4.56
C PRO A 88 -6.89 15.29 3.28
N SER A 89 -5.59 15.60 3.32
CA SER A 89 -4.66 15.42 2.18
C SER A 89 -3.98 14.04 2.19
N ASP A 90 -4.31 13.20 3.17
CA ASP A 90 -3.47 12.07 3.55
C ASP A 90 -3.76 10.80 2.74
N VAL A 91 -2.70 10.02 2.62
CA VAL A 91 -2.76 8.65 2.15
C VAL A 91 -3.08 7.75 3.33
N GLU A 92 -4.24 7.11 3.30
CA GLU A 92 -4.58 6.07 4.27
C GLU A 92 -3.77 4.82 3.97
N ALA A 93 -3.04 4.32 4.97
CA ALA A 93 -2.38 3.02 4.89
C ALA A 93 -3.06 2.01 5.80
N THR A 94 -3.27 0.79 5.31
CA THR A 94 -3.63 -0.36 6.15
C THR A 94 -2.66 -1.50 5.89
N LEU A 95 -2.31 -2.26 6.92
CA LEU A 95 -1.40 -3.39 6.82
C LEU A 95 -1.90 -4.52 7.70
N LEU A 96 -2.01 -5.71 7.14
CA LEU A 96 -2.36 -6.94 7.83
C LEU A 96 -1.34 -7.99 7.46
N TRP A 97 -0.89 -8.78 8.41
CA TRP A 97 0.05 -9.86 8.15
C TRP A 97 -0.03 -10.90 9.27
N LYS A 98 0.32 -12.15 8.98
CA LYS A 98 0.17 -13.29 9.91
C LYS A 98 0.86 -13.09 11.26
N GLY A 99 1.99 -12.39 11.26
CA GLY A 99 2.79 -12.19 12.47
C GLY A 99 2.28 -11.09 13.39
N SER A 100 1.21 -10.36 13.02
CA SER A 100 0.62 -9.33 13.88
C SER A 100 0.05 -9.92 15.17
N ALA A 101 0.38 -9.32 16.31
CA ALA A 101 -0.08 -9.78 17.63
C ALA A 101 -1.54 -9.36 17.96
N GLY A 102 -2.14 -8.51 17.13
CA GLY A 102 -3.59 -8.47 16.89
C GLY A 102 -4.53 -8.04 18.02
N GLN A 103 -4.30 -6.89 18.70
CA GLN A 103 -5.33 -6.32 19.59
C GLN A 103 -5.57 -4.82 19.37
N SER A 104 -4.52 -4.02 19.23
CA SER A 104 -4.63 -2.59 18.92
C SER A 104 -3.38 -2.14 18.17
N GLU A 105 -3.51 -1.12 17.35
CA GLU A 105 -2.40 -0.51 16.63
C GLU A 105 -2.55 1.02 16.65
N SER A 106 -1.41 1.72 16.62
CA SER A 106 -1.42 3.15 16.36
C SER A 106 -1.79 3.46 14.91
N ASP A 107 -2.09 4.71 14.64
CA ASP A 107 -2.14 5.22 13.27
C ASP A 107 -0.80 4.93 12.58
N LYS A 108 -0.87 4.67 11.27
CA LYS A 108 0.29 4.51 10.41
C LYS A 108 0.75 5.89 9.99
N VAL A 109 2.02 6.19 10.28
CA VAL A 109 2.61 7.51 10.00
C VAL A 109 3.79 7.33 9.06
N GLY A 110 3.81 8.10 7.98
CA GLY A 110 4.83 7.92 6.94
C GLY A 110 4.68 8.84 5.76
N GLU A 111 5.25 8.42 4.64
CA GLU A 111 5.28 9.20 3.42
C GLU A 111 5.14 8.30 2.19
N LEU A 112 4.45 8.81 1.16
CA LEU A 112 4.43 8.28 -0.20
C LEU A 112 5.04 9.35 -1.12
N TYR A 113 6.01 8.96 -1.95
CA TYR A 113 6.59 9.83 -2.95
C TYR A 113 6.38 9.24 -4.35
N VAL A 114 5.69 9.99 -5.20
CA VAL A 114 5.51 9.67 -6.62
C VAL A 114 6.63 10.33 -7.39
N ARG A 115 7.59 9.54 -7.86
CA ARG A 115 8.78 10.05 -8.54
C ARG A 115 8.50 10.38 -10.01
N PHE A 116 7.84 9.49 -10.72
CA PHE A 116 7.58 9.63 -12.16
C PHE A 116 6.19 9.11 -12.53
N ILE A 117 5.54 9.78 -13.48
CA ILE A 117 4.37 9.27 -14.20
C ILE A 117 4.68 9.33 -15.70
N THR A 118 5.15 8.21 -16.26
CA THR A 118 5.62 8.14 -17.65
C THR A 118 4.54 7.57 -18.57
N PRO A 119 4.05 8.30 -19.58
CA PRO A 119 3.11 7.73 -20.56
C PRO A 119 3.73 6.60 -21.39
N GLU A 120 3.01 5.49 -21.55
CA GLU A 120 3.39 4.30 -22.33
C GLU A 120 2.22 3.82 -23.22
N GLY A 121 1.96 4.52 -24.32
CA GLY A 121 0.82 4.20 -25.20
C GLY A 121 -0.52 4.42 -24.47
N ASP A 122 -1.31 3.36 -24.33
CA ASP A 122 -2.59 3.36 -23.59
C ASP A 122 -2.43 3.22 -22.07
N PHE A 123 -1.19 3.19 -21.59
CA PHE A 123 -0.85 3.03 -20.18
C PHE A 123 -0.05 4.23 -19.66
N GLU A 124 0.07 4.32 -18.35
CA GLU A 124 1.09 5.13 -17.67
C GLU A 124 1.90 4.20 -16.75
N ARG A 125 3.18 4.50 -16.61
CA ARG A 125 4.05 3.89 -15.61
C ARG A 125 4.19 4.85 -14.43
N ILE A 126 3.74 4.42 -13.26
CA ILE A 126 3.89 5.17 -12.01
C ILE A 126 5.06 4.56 -11.25
N GLU A 127 6.01 5.40 -10.85
CA GLU A 127 7.17 4.99 -10.08
C GLU A 127 7.32 5.84 -8.83
N GLY A 128 7.77 5.23 -7.75
CA GLY A 128 7.88 5.92 -6.48
C GLY A 128 8.46 5.08 -5.37
N ASN A 129 8.30 5.58 -4.15
CA ASN A 129 8.66 4.88 -2.92
C ASN A 129 7.69 5.31 -1.82
N PHE A 130 7.56 4.49 -0.79
CA PHE A 130 6.82 4.86 0.40
C PHE A 130 7.32 4.10 1.60
N SER A 131 7.08 4.65 2.78
CA SER A 131 7.33 3.98 4.05
C SER A 131 6.41 4.53 5.10
N PHE A 132 6.01 3.68 6.03
CA PHE A 132 5.28 4.09 7.22
C PHE A 132 5.69 3.21 8.40
N GLU A 133 5.45 3.74 9.58
CA GLU A 133 5.59 3.02 10.84
C GLU A 133 4.29 3.06 11.63
N TYR A 134 4.13 2.05 12.48
CA TYR A 134 3.07 2.01 13.47
C TYR A 134 3.53 1.16 14.66
N THR A 135 2.82 1.29 15.77
CA THR A 135 3.05 0.50 16.97
C THR A 135 1.93 -0.53 17.12
N GLU A 136 2.30 -1.80 17.25
CA GLU A 136 1.37 -2.84 17.70
C GLU A 136 1.33 -2.87 19.23
N MET A 137 0.12 -2.85 19.78
CA MET A 137 -0.13 -2.86 21.22
C MET A 137 -0.98 -4.08 21.61
N GLY A 138 -0.58 -4.72 22.70
CA GLY A 138 -1.32 -5.81 23.34
C GLY A 138 -1.16 -5.75 24.86
N VAL A 139 -1.85 -6.64 25.57
CA VAL A 139 -1.73 -6.71 27.04
C VAL A 139 -0.29 -7.05 27.43
N GLY A 140 0.44 -6.06 27.97
CA GLY A 140 1.84 -6.21 28.40
C GLY A 140 2.86 -6.24 27.26
N PHE A 141 2.49 -5.79 26.06
CA PHE A 141 3.35 -5.82 24.89
C PHE A 141 3.16 -4.58 24.03
N GLU A 142 4.28 -4.00 23.59
CA GLU A 142 4.33 -2.91 22.63
C GLU A 142 5.53 -3.17 21.72
N ARG A 143 5.33 -3.08 20.41
CA ARG A 143 6.42 -3.16 19.46
C ARG A 143 6.23 -2.24 18.27
N LYS A 144 7.34 -1.71 17.77
CA LYS A 144 7.36 -0.92 16.54
C LYS A 144 7.38 -1.83 15.30
N VAL A 145 6.59 -1.47 14.30
CA VAL A 145 6.58 -2.10 12.97
C VAL A 145 6.81 -1.01 11.92
N GLU A 146 7.73 -1.26 11.00
CA GLU A 146 8.06 -0.37 9.89
C GLU A 146 7.87 -1.13 8.58
N PHE A 147 7.10 -0.57 7.65
CA PHE A 147 7.08 -1.02 6.27
C PHE A 147 7.80 0.02 5.41
N SER A 148 8.70 -0.44 4.54
CA SER A 148 9.35 0.43 3.56
C SER A 148 9.41 -0.23 2.19
N CYS A 149 9.12 0.53 1.15
CA CYS A 149 9.26 0.16 -0.25
C CYS A 149 10.16 1.21 -0.92
N GLN A 150 11.43 0.85 -1.13
CA GLN A 150 12.44 1.76 -1.71
C GLN A 150 12.19 2.08 -3.19
N ASN A 151 11.51 1.17 -3.90
CA ASN A 151 11.10 1.39 -5.27
C ASN A 151 9.85 0.54 -5.58
N PHE A 152 8.84 1.20 -6.12
CA PHE A 152 7.78 0.54 -6.87
C PHE A 152 7.73 1.08 -8.30
N SER A 153 7.23 0.26 -9.22
CA SER A 153 7.00 0.60 -10.62
C SER A 153 5.77 -0.15 -11.12
N PHE A 154 4.69 0.57 -11.43
CA PHE A 154 3.40 0.00 -11.81
C PHE A 154 3.01 0.47 -13.19
N LYS A 155 2.58 -0.45 -14.05
CA LYS A 155 1.99 -0.16 -15.35
C LYS A 155 0.48 -0.20 -15.22
N VAL A 156 -0.16 0.95 -15.39
CA VAL A 156 -1.59 1.16 -15.12
C VAL A 156 -2.29 1.70 -16.37
N PRO A 157 -3.55 1.34 -16.64
CA PRO A 157 -4.32 1.97 -17.72
C PRO A 157 -4.50 3.48 -17.49
N LYS A 158 -4.60 4.23 -18.58
CA LYS A 158 -4.96 5.66 -18.57
C LYS A 158 -6.40 5.92 -18.17
#